data_AF-A0AAW5C4Y1-F1
#
_entry.id   AF-A0AAW5C4Y1-F1
#
_cell.length_a   1.000
_cell.length_b   1.000
_cell.length_c   1.000
_cell.angle_alpha   90.00
_cell.angle_beta   90.00
_cell.angle_gamma   90.00
#
_symmetry.space_group_name_H-M   'P 1'
#
loop_
_entity.id
_entity.type
_entity.pdbx_description
1 polymer ?
#
loop_
_entity_poly.entity_id
_entity_poly.type
_entity_poly.pdbx_seq_one_letter_code
_entity_poly.pdbx_strand_id
1 'polypeptide(L)'
;MARKKSGYDAACYYAGKLVGRCTAADGEAYSALMEQCGGDAARVLREYAYFSPELKEILEKVAAIQASKSRAASPPGLFVEPKTSPWGKIQTCDVLCPGVFMVSTASHGGTMVAKEVSAFLSLAAQKCSFKQGGYLCYEEDSQESVVLRELLDKGLWKIPERIKDKAAFEENINQSLCKYNPAYWRARERGREAARPVVRQDAARDEVG
;
A
#
# COMPACT_ATOMS: atom_id res chain seq x y z
N MET A 1 -37.51 -41.15 -5.25
CA MET A 1 -36.14 -40.64 -5.47
C MET A 1 -36.20 -39.47 -6.44
N ALA A 2 -35.75 -38.28 -6.03
CA ALA A 2 -35.22 -37.24 -6.92
C ALA A 2 -34.55 -36.18 -6.02
N ARG A 3 -33.25 -36.34 -5.74
CA ARG A 3 -32.45 -35.27 -5.13
C ARG A 3 -32.36 -34.13 -6.15
N LYS A 4 -33.05 -33.01 -5.90
CA LYS A 4 -32.80 -31.75 -6.62
C LYS A 4 -31.32 -31.42 -6.47
N LYS A 5 -30.56 -31.43 -7.57
CA LYS A 5 -29.17 -30.93 -7.57
C LYS A 5 -29.24 -29.42 -7.35
N SER A 6 -28.85 -28.96 -6.17
CA SER A 6 -28.66 -27.53 -5.88
C SER A 6 -27.54 -27.02 -6.80
N GLY A 7 -27.88 -26.07 -7.67
CA GLY A 7 -27.03 -25.61 -8.78
C GLY A 7 -25.92 -24.68 -8.32
N TYR A 8 -24.77 -25.24 -7.96
CA TYR A 8 -23.51 -24.49 -7.86
C TYR A 8 -22.91 -24.32 -9.27
N ASP A 9 -23.49 -23.43 -10.07
CA ASP A 9 -23.12 -23.23 -11.49
C ASP A 9 -22.04 -22.16 -11.70
N ALA A 10 -21.67 -21.39 -10.67
CA ALA A 10 -20.64 -20.36 -10.79
C ALA A 10 -19.33 -20.78 -10.10
N ALA A 11 -18.22 -20.72 -10.84
CA ALA A 11 -16.88 -20.92 -10.33
C ALA A 11 -16.24 -19.56 -10.01
N CYS A 12 -15.82 -19.36 -8.75
CA CYS A 12 -15.12 -18.15 -8.33
C CYS A 12 -13.62 -18.33 -8.40
N TYR A 13 -12.93 -17.35 -8.98
CA TYR A 13 -11.48 -17.38 -9.17
C TYR A 13 -10.83 -16.18 -8.49
N TYR A 14 -9.65 -16.40 -7.92
CA TYR A 14 -8.77 -15.34 -7.42
C TYR A 14 -7.36 -15.55 -7.97
N ALA A 15 -6.78 -14.51 -8.58
CA ALA A 15 -5.46 -14.57 -9.22
C ALA A 15 -5.29 -15.77 -10.19
N GLY A 16 -6.33 -16.09 -10.96
CA GLY A 16 -6.34 -17.21 -11.91
C GLY A 16 -6.51 -18.61 -11.28
N LYS A 17 -6.67 -18.73 -9.96
CA LYS A 17 -6.91 -19.99 -9.26
C LYS A 17 -8.35 -20.12 -8.80
N LEU A 18 -8.94 -21.30 -8.97
CA LEU A 18 -10.28 -21.62 -8.46
C LEU A 18 -10.27 -21.59 -6.93
N VAL A 19 -11.11 -20.77 -6.33
CA VAL A 19 -11.23 -20.63 -4.87
C VAL A 19 -12.51 -21.24 -4.30
N GLY A 20 -13.53 -21.47 -5.14
CA GLY A 20 -14.72 -22.22 -4.76
C GLY A 20 -15.79 -22.18 -5.84
N ARG A 21 -16.94 -22.79 -5.52
CA ARG A 21 -18.15 -22.73 -6.35
C ARG A 21 -19.30 -22.21 -5.50
N CYS A 22 -20.15 -21.39 -6.11
CA CYS A 22 -21.29 -20.80 -5.46
C CYS A 22 -22.44 -20.64 -6.47
N THR A 23 -23.54 -20.02 -6.05
CA THR A 23 -24.63 -19.66 -6.98
C THR A 23 -24.20 -18.51 -7.89
N ALA A 24 -24.89 -18.31 -9.01
CA ALA A 24 -24.60 -17.18 -9.90
C ALA A 24 -24.71 -15.82 -9.18
N ALA A 25 -25.72 -15.66 -8.31
CA ALA A 25 -25.90 -14.46 -7.50
C ALA A 25 -24.76 -14.24 -6.51
N ASP A 26 -24.28 -15.30 -5.85
CA ASP A 26 -23.10 -15.22 -4.97
C ASP A 26 -21.82 -14.86 -5.74
N GLY A 27 -21.68 -15.34 -6.98
CA GLY A 27 -20.55 -15.02 -7.84
C GLY A 27 -20.52 -13.54 -8.21
N GLU A 28 -21.67 -12.97 -8.57
CA GLU A 28 -21.81 -11.53 -8.81
C GLU A 28 -21.54 -10.70 -7.55
N ALA A 29 -22.08 -11.14 -6.41
CA ALA A 29 -21.83 -10.50 -5.11
C ALA A 29 -20.34 -10.55 -4.73
N TYR A 30 -19.67 -11.69 -4.94
CA TYR A 30 -18.23 -11.82 -4.73
C TYR A 30 -17.45 -10.77 -5.52
N SER A 31 -17.70 -10.65 -6.82
CA SER A 31 -17.02 -9.68 -7.68
C SER A 31 -17.27 -8.24 -7.24
N ALA A 32 -18.54 -7.88 -6.97
CA ALA A 32 -18.90 -6.52 -6.56
C ALA A 32 -18.31 -6.13 -5.20
N LEU A 33 -18.38 -7.02 -4.21
CA LEU A 33 -17.85 -6.76 -2.87
C LEU A 33 -16.33 -6.68 -2.88
N MET A 34 -15.66 -7.58 -3.61
CA MET A 34 -14.21 -7.52 -3.78
C MET A 34 -13.80 -6.21 -4.45
N GLU A 35 -14.50 -5.71 -5.46
CA GLU A 35 -14.22 -4.41 -6.06
C GLU A 35 -14.40 -3.25 -5.06
N GLN A 36 -15.52 -3.21 -4.34
CA GLN A 36 -15.83 -2.17 -3.35
C GLN A 36 -14.82 -2.12 -2.21
N CYS A 37 -14.34 -3.28 -1.76
CA CYS A 37 -13.32 -3.38 -0.73
C CYS A 37 -11.89 -3.29 -1.27
N GLY A 38 -11.70 -2.89 -2.54
CA GLY A 38 -10.38 -2.69 -3.14
C GLY A 38 -9.56 -3.97 -3.31
N GLY A 39 -10.25 -5.10 -3.43
CA GLY A 39 -9.69 -6.44 -3.54
C GLY A 39 -9.33 -7.10 -2.22
N ASP A 40 -9.61 -6.49 -1.06
CA ASP A 40 -9.33 -7.07 0.27
C ASP A 40 -10.51 -7.92 0.76
N ALA A 41 -10.35 -9.24 0.74
CA ALA A 41 -11.39 -10.17 1.19
C ALA A 41 -11.61 -10.14 2.71
N ALA A 42 -10.57 -9.82 3.50
CA ALA A 42 -10.71 -9.68 4.95
C ALA A 42 -11.53 -8.43 5.29
N ARG A 43 -11.40 -7.36 4.48
CA ARG A 43 -12.25 -6.17 4.60
C ARG A 43 -13.70 -6.44 4.27
N VAL A 44 -13.98 -7.20 3.20
CA VAL A 44 -15.36 -7.64 2.86
C VAL A 44 -15.99 -8.35 4.07
N LEU A 45 -15.28 -9.32 4.65
CA LEU A 45 -15.76 -10.08 5.81
C LEU A 45 -15.99 -9.25 7.08
N ARG A 46 -15.36 -8.06 7.20
CA ARG A 46 -15.55 -7.14 8.33
C ARG A 46 -16.68 -6.15 8.11
N GLU A 47 -16.79 -5.61 6.90
CA GLU A 47 -17.75 -4.54 6.57
C GLU A 47 -19.15 -5.09 6.28
N TYR A 48 -19.25 -6.34 5.81
CA TYR A 48 -20.51 -6.98 5.48
C TYR A 48 -20.73 -8.20 6.37
N ALA A 49 -21.94 -8.32 6.92
CA ALA A 49 -22.26 -9.35 7.92
C ALA A 49 -23.06 -10.54 7.34
N TYR A 50 -23.70 -10.36 6.18
CA TYR A 50 -24.59 -11.35 5.60
C TYR A 50 -24.01 -11.93 4.31
N PHE A 51 -23.67 -13.21 4.37
CA PHE A 51 -23.21 -14.00 3.23
C PHE A 51 -23.89 -15.36 3.25
N SER A 52 -24.05 -15.97 2.07
CA SER A 52 -24.25 -17.41 2.00
C SER A 52 -23.03 -18.15 2.58
N PRO A 53 -23.21 -19.38 3.12
CA PRO A 53 -22.10 -20.18 3.61
C PRO A 53 -20.96 -20.34 2.58
N GLU A 54 -21.33 -20.52 1.31
CA GLU A 54 -20.39 -20.73 0.21
C GLU A 54 -19.61 -19.48 -0.15
N LEU A 55 -20.28 -18.32 -0.21
CA LEU A 55 -19.61 -17.04 -0.44
C LEU A 55 -18.66 -16.71 0.70
N LYS A 56 -19.08 -16.95 1.95
CA LYS A 56 -18.23 -16.76 3.12
C LYS A 56 -16.96 -17.61 3.05
N GLU A 57 -17.09 -18.89 2.73
CA GLU A 57 -15.95 -19.80 2.60
C GLU A 57 -14.98 -19.35 1.50
N ILE A 58 -15.51 -18.89 0.36
CA ILE A 58 -14.71 -18.32 -0.73
C ILE A 58 -13.93 -17.09 -0.25
N LEU A 59 -14.59 -16.16 0.42
CA LEU A 59 -13.96 -14.94 0.95
C LEU A 59 -12.89 -15.26 2.00
N GLU A 60 -13.15 -16.20 2.91
CA GLU A 60 -12.17 -16.65 3.90
C GLU A 60 -10.93 -17.29 3.25
N LYS A 61 -11.13 -18.13 2.23
CA LYS A 61 -10.02 -18.70 1.44
C LYS A 61 -9.19 -17.64 0.73
N VAL A 62 -9.85 -16.65 0.13
CA VAL A 62 -9.16 -15.55 -0.55
C VAL A 62 -8.39 -14.70 0.46
N ALA A 63 -8.98 -14.39 1.61
CA ALA A 63 -8.31 -13.67 2.70
C ALA A 63 -7.08 -14.42 3.21
N ALA A 64 -7.16 -15.76 3.34
CA ALA A 64 -6.02 -16.59 3.71
C ALA A 64 -4.91 -16.55 2.64
N ILE A 65 -5.26 -16.66 1.36
CA ILE A 65 -4.29 -16.55 0.25
C ILE A 65 -3.61 -15.17 0.26
N GLN A 66 -4.37 -14.10 0.47
CA GLN A 66 -3.86 -12.73 0.57
C GLN A 66 -2.90 -12.61 1.75
N ALA A 67 -3.28 -13.10 2.92
CA ALA A 67 -2.43 -13.10 4.11
C ALA A 67 -1.14 -13.90 3.89
N SER A 68 -1.21 -15.09 3.27
CA SER A 68 -0.03 -15.89 2.93
C SER A 68 0.89 -15.19 1.93
N LYS A 69 0.34 -14.52 0.91
CA LYS A 69 1.11 -13.75 -0.07
C LYS A 69 1.77 -12.54 0.58
N SER A 70 1.07 -11.84 1.47
CA SER A 70 1.63 -10.76 2.28
C SER A 70 2.73 -11.25 3.21
N ARG A 71 2.58 -12.42 3.83
CA ARG A 71 3.64 -13.07 4.64
C ARG A 71 4.84 -13.53 3.81
N ALA A 72 4.63 -13.92 2.55
CA ALA A 72 5.73 -14.29 1.66
C ALA A 72 6.47 -13.04 1.14
N ALA A 73 5.75 -11.94 0.88
CA ALA A 73 6.33 -10.65 0.50
C ALA A 73 7.01 -9.95 1.69
N SER A 74 6.52 -10.21 2.91
CA SER A 74 7.01 -9.66 4.17
C SER A 74 7.08 -10.80 5.21
N PRO A 75 8.20 -11.55 5.28
CA PRO A 75 8.35 -12.65 6.23
C PRO A 75 8.00 -12.21 7.65
N PRO A 76 7.08 -12.91 8.36
CA PRO A 76 6.77 -12.58 9.74
C PRO A 76 8.05 -12.64 10.58
N GLY A 77 8.38 -11.56 11.29
CA GLY A 77 9.44 -11.56 12.30
C GLY A 77 10.59 -10.57 12.09
N LEU A 78 10.67 -9.83 10.97
CA LEU A 78 11.71 -8.81 10.81
C LEU A 78 11.34 -7.48 11.49
N PHE A 79 10.06 -7.10 11.44
CA PHE A 79 9.55 -5.86 12.05
C PHE A 79 8.24 -6.14 12.78
N VAL A 80 8.11 -5.58 13.98
CA VAL A 80 6.91 -5.72 14.82
C VAL A 80 5.96 -4.59 14.48
N GLU A 81 4.66 -4.87 14.32
CA GLU A 81 3.68 -3.80 14.13
C GLU A 81 3.60 -2.91 15.39
N PRO A 82 3.47 -1.58 15.23
CA PRO A 82 3.38 -0.67 16.36
C PRO A 82 2.12 -0.97 17.18
N LYS A 83 2.29 -1.16 18.49
CA LYS A 83 1.16 -1.32 19.44
C LYS A 83 0.63 0.03 19.94
N THR A 84 1.46 1.07 19.86
CA THR A 84 1.17 2.42 20.31
C THR A 84 1.65 3.40 19.24
N SER A 85 0.96 4.54 19.13
CA SER A 85 1.31 5.61 18.19
C SER A 85 1.39 6.95 18.92
N PRO A 86 2.09 7.95 18.37
CA PRO A 86 2.05 9.32 18.89
C PRO A 86 0.64 9.94 18.81
N TRP A 87 -0.21 9.45 17.92
CA TRP A 87 -1.56 9.96 17.67
C TRP A 87 -2.65 9.23 18.49
N GLY A 88 -2.25 8.43 19.47
CA GLY A 88 -3.14 7.70 20.36
C GLY A 88 -3.31 6.21 20.00
N LYS A 89 -4.47 5.65 20.36
CA LYS A 89 -4.75 4.22 20.18
C LYS A 89 -4.95 3.92 18.69
N ILE A 90 -4.15 3.00 18.18
CA ILE A 90 -4.23 2.51 16.81
C ILE A 90 -5.55 1.76 16.62
N GLN A 91 -6.29 2.15 15.59
CA GLN A 91 -7.52 1.49 15.14
C GLN A 91 -7.25 0.60 13.93
N THR A 92 -6.44 1.09 12.99
CA THR A 92 -6.01 0.38 11.80
C THR A 92 -4.51 0.54 11.58
N CYS A 93 -3.87 -0.49 11.03
CA CYS A 93 -2.45 -0.51 10.72
C CYS A 93 -2.26 -1.26 9.40
N ASP A 94 -1.94 -0.52 8.35
CA ASP A 94 -1.64 -1.04 7.02
C ASP A 94 -0.12 -1.09 6.81
N VAL A 95 0.38 -2.20 6.28
CA VAL A 95 1.81 -2.35 5.98
C VAL A 95 2.06 -1.90 4.53
N LEU A 96 2.77 -0.79 4.34
CA LEU A 96 3.13 -0.29 3.00
C LEU A 96 4.25 -1.13 2.37
N CYS A 97 5.29 -1.39 3.16
CA CYS A 97 6.38 -2.31 2.87
C CYS A 97 6.98 -2.81 4.20
N PRO A 98 7.85 -3.84 4.22
CA PRO A 98 8.45 -4.33 5.46
C PRO A 98 9.05 -3.20 6.32
N GLY A 99 8.54 -3.02 7.53
CA GLY A 99 9.00 -2.01 8.49
C GLY A 99 8.41 -0.61 8.29
N VAL A 100 7.45 -0.43 7.38
CA VAL A 100 6.70 0.82 7.20
C VAL A 100 5.21 0.58 7.39
N PHE A 101 4.64 1.26 8.38
CA PHE A 101 3.28 1.07 8.85
C PHE A 101 2.51 2.37 8.73
N MET A 102 1.43 2.38 7.97
CA MET A 102 0.46 3.47 7.93
C MET A 102 -0.59 3.18 8.99
N VAL A 103 -0.67 4.03 10.01
CA VAL A 103 -1.56 3.83 11.17
C VAL A 103 -2.63 4.91 11.19
N SER A 104 -3.85 4.53 11.52
CA SER A 104 -4.93 5.47 11.80
C SER A 104 -5.46 5.27 13.21
N THR A 105 -5.77 6.39 13.86
CA THR A 105 -6.35 6.50 15.19
C THR A 105 -7.70 7.23 15.10
N ALA A 106 -8.37 7.43 16.23
CA ALA A 106 -9.74 7.94 16.27
C ALA A 106 -9.93 9.34 15.64
N SER A 107 -8.87 10.14 15.52
CA SER A 107 -8.94 11.48 14.95
C SER A 107 -7.90 11.74 13.87
N HIS A 108 -6.79 11.01 13.87
CA HIS A 108 -5.66 11.31 13.00
C HIS A 108 -4.87 10.04 12.71
N GLY A 109 -3.62 10.19 12.30
CA GLY A 109 -2.76 9.07 11.98
C GLY A 109 -1.45 9.55 11.38
N GLY A 110 -0.83 8.62 10.69
CA GLY A 110 0.38 8.89 9.96
C GLY A 110 1.15 7.63 9.67
N THR A 111 2.38 7.81 9.23
CA THR A 111 3.25 6.72 8.86
C THR A 111 4.36 6.55 9.89
N MET A 112 4.54 5.32 10.37
CA MET A 112 5.59 4.91 11.29
C MET A 112 6.59 4.01 10.56
N VAL A 113 7.86 4.41 10.55
CA VAL A 113 8.96 3.71 9.89
C VAL A 113 9.90 3.15 10.95
N ALA A 114 10.09 1.83 10.99
CA ALA A 114 11.00 1.20 11.94
C ALA A 114 12.42 1.75 11.74
N LYS A 115 13.11 2.06 12.85
CA LYS A 115 14.43 2.69 12.81
C LYS A 115 15.43 1.88 11.98
N GLU A 116 15.33 0.57 12.03
CA GLU A 116 16.18 -0.40 11.32
C GLU A 116 16.09 -0.24 9.80
N VAL A 117 14.92 0.14 9.28
CA VAL A 117 14.71 0.35 7.84
C VAL A 117 14.79 1.81 7.44
N SER A 118 14.77 2.76 8.38
CA SER A 118 14.86 4.19 8.09
C SER A 118 16.05 4.59 7.20
N ALA A 119 17.11 3.77 7.16
CA ALA A 119 18.27 3.94 6.29
C ALA A 119 17.93 3.94 4.78
N PHE A 120 16.83 3.31 4.35
CA PHE A 120 16.42 3.42 2.94
C PHE A 120 15.84 4.81 2.62
N LEU A 121 15.36 5.57 3.60
CA LEU A 121 14.88 6.94 3.40
C LEU A 121 16.05 7.90 3.22
N SER A 122 15.89 8.89 2.35
CA SER A 122 16.86 9.96 2.20
C SER A 122 17.06 10.69 3.55
N LEU A 123 18.27 11.23 3.77
CA LEU A 123 18.55 12.02 4.98
C LEU A 123 17.61 13.22 5.11
N ALA A 124 17.15 13.77 3.97
CA ALA A 124 16.14 14.83 3.96
C ALA A 124 14.80 14.32 4.50
N ALA A 125 14.35 13.14 4.08
CA ALA A 125 13.13 12.52 4.59
C ALA A 125 13.24 12.16 6.08
N GLN A 126 14.38 11.65 6.54
CA GLN A 126 14.58 11.35 7.96
C GLN A 126 14.51 12.61 8.83
N LYS A 127 14.98 13.77 8.35
CA LYS A 127 14.90 15.05 9.06
C LYS A 127 13.48 15.59 9.24
N CYS A 128 12.53 15.17 8.39
CA CYS A 128 11.12 15.53 8.55
C CYS A 128 10.42 14.76 9.68
N SER A 129 11.04 13.70 10.20
CA SER A 129 10.42 12.83 11.21
C SER A 129 10.65 13.31 12.64
N PHE A 130 9.81 12.83 13.54
CA PHE A 130 10.07 12.78 14.97
C PHE A 130 10.14 11.33 15.45
N LYS A 131 10.75 11.07 16.61
CA LYS A 131 11.06 9.70 17.06
C LYS A 131 10.15 9.28 18.21
N GLN A 132 9.53 8.10 18.10
CA GLN A 132 8.79 7.49 19.20
C GLN A 132 8.84 5.95 19.14
N GLY A 133 9.14 5.30 20.27
CA GLY A 133 8.98 3.86 20.42
C GLY A 133 9.81 2.99 19.46
N GLY A 134 10.95 3.48 18.96
CA GLY A 134 11.77 2.78 17.97
C GLY A 134 11.39 3.08 16.51
N TYR A 135 10.47 4.02 16.28
CA TYR A 135 10.02 4.43 14.95
C TYR A 135 10.37 5.89 14.67
N LEU A 136 10.57 6.19 13.39
CA LEU A 136 10.42 7.52 12.83
C LEU A 136 8.95 7.72 12.45
N CYS A 137 8.31 8.72 13.04
CA CYS A 137 6.90 9.03 12.85
C CYS A 137 6.74 10.24 11.93
N TYR A 138 5.74 10.15 11.06
CA TYR A 138 5.41 11.13 10.03
C TYR A 138 3.91 11.39 10.08
N GLU A 139 3.50 12.61 10.40
CA GLU A 139 2.10 12.97 10.59
C GLU A 139 1.33 13.03 9.27
N GLU A 140 0.11 12.49 9.25
CA GLU A 140 -0.75 12.38 8.07
C GLU A 140 -0.97 13.75 7.36
N ASP A 141 -1.22 14.82 8.13
CA ASP A 141 -1.52 16.16 7.58
C ASP A 141 -0.27 16.98 7.20
N SER A 142 0.93 16.40 7.35
CA SER A 142 2.17 17.12 7.11
C SER A 142 3.24 16.26 6.47
N GLN A 143 3.82 15.29 7.20
CA GLN A 143 5.04 14.61 6.76
C GLN A 143 4.80 13.23 6.13
N GLU A 144 3.61 12.65 6.20
CA GLU A 144 3.32 11.34 5.61
C GLU A 144 3.63 11.30 4.10
N SER A 145 3.28 12.36 3.39
CA SER A 145 3.56 12.51 1.96
C SER A 145 5.06 12.36 1.62
N VAL A 146 5.97 12.64 2.57
CA VAL A 146 7.42 12.44 2.40
C VAL A 146 7.74 10.96 2.27
N VAL A 147 7.17 10.12 3.14
CA VAL A 147 7.42 8.67 3.11
C VAL A 147 6.78 8.06 1.87
N LEU A 148 5.53 8.41 1.57
CA LEU A 148 4.83 7.91 0.38
C LEU A 148 5.63 8.20 -0.89
N ARG A 149 6.17 9.43 -1.01
CA ARG A 149 6.98 9.81 -2.18
C ARG A 149 8.29 9.05 -2.28
N GLU A 150 9.01 8.85 -1.17
CA GLU A 150 10.25 8.07 -1.13
C GLU A 150 10.01 6.61 -1.52
N LEU A 151 8.92 6.01 -1.07
CA LEU A 151 8.56 4.63 -1.39
C LEU A 151 8.16 4.46 -2.85
N LEU A 152 7.39 5.40 -3.41
CA LEU A 152 7.03 5.40 -4.83
C LEU A 152 8.26 5.60 -5.72
N ASP A 153 9.13 6.56 -5.39
CA ASP A 153 10.35 6.84 -6.16
C ASP A 153 11.30 5.64 -6.22
N LYS A 154 11.33 4.82 -5.16
CA LYS A 154 12.17 3.62 -5.08
C LYS A 154 11.45 2.34 -5.52
N GLY A 155 10.18 2.44 -5.92
CA GLY A 155 9.36 1.28 -6.30
C GLY A 155 9.10 0.28 -5.17
N LEU A 156 9.27 0.70 -3.91
CA LEU A 156 9.05 -0.14 -2.71
C LEU A 156 7.58 -0.25 -2.35
N TRP A 157 6.76 0.69 -2.83
CA TRP A 157 5.32 0.68 -2.69
C TRP A 157 4.67 1.09 -4.01
N LYS A 158 3.46 0.59 -4.25
CA LYS A 158 2.67 0.93 -5.43
C LYS A 158 1.33 1.47 -4.98
N ILE A 159 0.85 2.47 -5.73
CA ILE A 159 -0.47 3.03 -5.52
C ILE A 159 -1.52 1.91 -5.67
N PRO A 160 -2.39 1.69 -4.67
CA PRO A 160 -3.43 0.67 -4.74
C PRO A 160 -4.33 0.83 -5.98
N GLU A 161 -4.71 -0.28 -6.62
CA GLU A 161 -5.51 -0.27 -7.86
C GLU A 161 -6.89 0.39 -7.71
N ARG A 162 -7.41 0.53 -6.49
CA ARG A 162 -8.65 1.27 -6.20
C ARG A 162 -8.57 2.75 -6.56
N ILE A 163 -7.34 3.30 -6.64
CA ILE A 163 -7.12 4.68 -7.04
C ILE A 163 -7.12 4.72 -8.57
N LYS A 164 -8.26 5.18 -9.12
CA LYS A 164 -8.48 5.25 -10.58
C LYS A 164 -7.47 6.19 -11.23
N ASP A 165 -7.24 7.35 -10.63
CA ASP A 165 -6.30 8.34 -11.13
C ASP A 165 -5.01 8.33 -10.30
N LYS A 166 -4.09 7.47 -10.70
CA LYS A 166 -2.76 7.35 -10.06
C LYS A 166 -1.95 8.64 -10.23
N ALA A 167 -2.11 9.34 -11.36
CA ALA A 167 -1.39 10.58 -11.63
C ALA A 167 -1.87 11.72 -10.71
N ALA A 168 -3.18 11.87 -10.54
CA ALA A 168 -3.73 12.84 -9.60
C ALA A 168 -3.33 12.55 -8.15
N PHE A 169 -3.25 11.27 -7.77
CA PHE A 169 -2.76 10.88 -6.45
C PHE A 169 -1.30 11.27 -6.22
N GLU A 170 -0.42 10.98 -7.19
CA GLU A 170 0.99 11.42 -7.12
C GLU A 170 1.12 12.94 -7.09
N GLU A 171 0.29 13.65 -7.86
CA GLU A 171 0.31 15.10 -7.90
C GLU A 171 -0.18 15.71 -6.58
N ASN A 172 -1.19 15.14 -5.94
CA ASN A 172 -1.63 15.56 -4.61
C ASN A 172 -0.50 15.40 -3.56
N ILE A 173 0.24 14.29 -3.63
CA ILE A 173 1.45 14.10 -2.80
C ILE A 173 2.46 15.23 -3.08
N ASN A 174 2.74 15.53 -4.35
CA ASN A 174 3.69 16.58 -4.71
C ASN A 174 3.24 17.97 -4.21
N GLN A 175 1.96 18.30 -4.34
CA GLN A 175 1.39 19.56 -3.85
C GLN A 175 1.51 19.68 -2.32
N SER A 176 1.19 18.60 -1.60
CA SER A 176 1.37 18.53 -0.15
C SER A 176 2.83 18.75 0.24
N LEU A 177 3.77 18.10 -0.44
CA LEU A 177 5.21 18.27 -0.20
C LEU A 177 5.70 19.69 -0.46
N CYS A 178 5.26 20.32 -1.55
CA CYS A 178 5.59 21.72 -1.85
C CYS A 178 5.09 22.67 -0.76
N LYS A 179 3.90 22.42 -0.22
CA LYS A 179 3.25 23.26 0.79
C LYS A 179 3.84 23.07 2.19
N TYR A 180 3.98 21.83 2.64
CA TYR A 180 4.30 21.51 4.03
C TYR A 180 5.75 21.09 4.28
N ASN A 181 6.44 20.55 3.25
CA ASN A 181 7.83 20.09 3.36
C ASN A 181 8.74 20.67 2.25
N PRO A 182 8.79 22.00 2.05
CA PRO A 182 9.51 22.61 0.93
C PRO A 182 11.02 22.37 0.96
N ALA A 183 11.61 22.17 2.14
CA ALA A 183 13.03 21.84 2.27
C ALA A 183 13.33 20.42 1.75
N TYR A 184 12.48 19.45 2.09
CA TYR A 184 12.56 18.09 1.55
C TYR A 184 12.33 18.09 0.04
N TRP A 185 11.30 18.79 -0.45
CA TRP A 185 11.00 18.89 -1.88
C TRP A 185 12.21 19.35 -2.69
N ARG A 186 12.87 20.44 -2.29
CA ARG A 186 14.09 20.92 -2.95
C ARG A 186 15.24 19.91 -2.90
N ALA A 187 15.38 19.19 -1.79
CA ALA A 187 16.43 18.16 -1.67
C ALA A 187 16.18 16.98 -2.61
N ARG A 188 14.92 16.56 -2.74
CA ARG A 188 14.47 15.53 -3.68
C ARG A 188 14.74 15.93 -5.13
N GLU A 189 14.35 17.14 -5.53
CA GLU A 189 14.57 17.63 -6.90
C GLU A 189 16.06 17.63 -7.26
N ARG A 190 16.92 18.12 -6.36
CA ARG A 190 18.38 18.04 -6.55
C ARG A 190 18.89 16.61 -6.65
N GLY A 191 18.37 15.70 -5.84
CA GLY A 191 18.76 14.28 -5.88
C GLY A 191 18.39 13.61 -7.21
N ARG A 192 17.23 13.97 -7.78
CA ARG A 192 16.79 13.50 -9.10
C ARG A 192 17.63 14.09 -10.24
N GLU A 193 17.96 15.38 -10.15
CA GLU A 193 18.85 16.03 -11.12
C GLU A 193 20.26 15.43 -11.10
N ALA A 194 20.82 15.18 -9.91
CA ALA A 194 22.13 14.55 -9.74
C ALA A 194 22.17 13.08 -10.20
N ALA A 195 21.05 12.36 -10.12
CA ALA A 195 20.92 10.99 -10.61
C ALA A 195 20.67 10.91 -12.13
N ARG A 196 20.40 12.03 -12.79
CA ARG A 196 20.20 12.08 -14.24
C ARG A 196 21.57 11.89 -14.92
N PRO A 197 21.71 10.93 -15.85
CA PRO A 197 22.98 10.73 -16.54
C PRO A 197 23.36 12.00 -17.30
N VAL A 198 24.57 12.49 -17.07
CA VAL A 198 25.15 13.58 -17.86
C VAL A 198 25.31 13.04 -19.28
N VAL A 199 24.51 13.55 -20.21
CA VAL A 199 24.75 13.33 -21.64
C VAL A 199 26.07 14.02 -21.96
N ARG A 200 27.17 13.26 -22.06
CA ARG A 200 28.43 13.77 -22.58
C ARG A 200 28.20 14.16 -24.05
N GLN A 201 28.14 15.45 -24.33
CA GLN A 201 28.31 15.97 -25.69
C GLN A 201 29.80 15.95 -26.04
N ASP A 202 30.34 14.76 -26.28
CA ASP A 202 31.68 14.59 -26.85
C ASP A 202 31.54 13.87 -28.19
N ALA A 203 31.31 14.62 -29.28
CA ALA A 203 31.70 14.27 -30.66
C ALA A 203 31.06 15.24 -31.67
N ALA A 204 31.79 16.29 -32.07
CA ALA A 204 31.79 16.84 -33.43
C ALA A 204 32.76 18.03 -33.49
N ARG A 205 34.05 17.75 -33.36
CA ARG A 205 35.08 18.69 -33.81
C ARG A 205 36.33 17.94 -34.23
N ASP A 206 36.21 17.23 -35.35
CA ASP A 206 37.33 16.93 -36.25
C ASP A 206 36.71 16.45 -37.56
N GLU A 207 36.80 17.28 -38.59
CA GLU A 207 36.94 16.95 -40.03
C GLU A 207 36.85 18.26 -40.84
N VAL A 208 37.85 19.15 -40.70
CA VAL A 208 38.29 20.04 -41.77
C VAL A 208 39.78 20.31 -41.57
N GLY A 209 40.62 19.75 -42.45
CA GLY A 209 42.07 19.98 -42.47
C GLY A 209 42.79 18.91 -43.26
#